data_AF-A0A6A6JL76-F1
#
_entry.id   AF-A0A6A6JL76-F1
#
_cell.length_a   1.000
_cell.length_b   1.000
_cell.length_c   1.000
_cell.angle_alpha   90.00
_cell.angle_beta   90.00
_cell.angle_gamma   90.00
#
_symmetry.space_group_name_H-M   'P 1'
#
loop_
_entity.id
_entity.type
_entity.pdbx_description
1 polymer ?
#
loop_
_entity_poly.entity_id
_entity_poly.type
_entity_poly.pdbx_seq_one_letter_code
_entity_poly.pdbx_strand_id
1 'polypeptide(L)' 'YEKIHYVPCGHEDHRLIQYCHFARNDPLHQCFGAWNIKREWEQREVECSQC' A
#
# COMPACT_ATOMS: atom_id res chain seq x y z
N TYR A 1 3.32 2.57 -3.51
CA TYR A 1 2.19 2.08 -2.70
C TYR A 1 0.89 2.55 -3.33
N GLU A 2 -0.20 1.86 -3.05
CA GLU A 2 -1.54 2.38 -3.20
C GLU A 2 -2.15 2.64 -1.83
N LYS A 3 -3.04 3.62 -1.76
CA LYS A 3 -3.85 3.91 -0.58
C LYS A 3 -5.29 3.53 -0.86
N ILE A 4 -5.90 2.79 0.05
CA ILE A 4 -7.29 2.35 -0.02
C ILE A 4 -8.03 3.02 1.13
N HIS A 5 -9.09 3.76 0.82
CA HIS A 5 -9.98 4.34 1.83
C HIS A 5 -11.26 3.50 1.92
N TYR A 6 -11.48 2.85 3.06
CA TYR A 6 -12.66 2.03 3.30
C TYR A 6 -13.79 2.89 3.85
N VAL A 7 -14.72 3.30 2.97
CA VAL A 7 -15.83 4.20 3.32
C VAL A 7 -16.72 3.65 4.45
N PRO A 8 -17.02 2.34 4.53
CA PRO A 8 -17.89 1.81 5.59
C PRO A 8 -17.36 1.97 7.02
N CYS A 9 -16.04 1.83 7.22
CA CYS A 9 -15.42 1.90 8.55
C CYS A 9 -14.49 3.12 8.74
N GLY A 10 -14.27 3.92 7.70
CA GLY A 10 -13.41 5.12 7.73
C GLY A 10 -11.91 4.82 7.84
N HIS A 11 -11.50 3.56 7.74
CA HIS A 11 -10.11 3.15 7.85
C HIS A 11 -9.35 3.32 6.52
N GLU A 12 -8.04 3.48 6.63
CA GLU A 12 -7.13 3.59 5.49
C GLU A 12 -6.12 2.44 5.51
N ASP A 13 -5.79 1.89 4.34
CA ASP A 13 -4.77 0.86 4.20
C ASP A 13 -3.77 1.20 3.09
N HIS A 14 -2.53 0.74 3.25
CA HIS A 14 -1.42 0.97 2.33
C HIS A 14 -0.92 -0.35 1.77
N ARG A 15 -1.13 -0.55 0.47
CA ARG A 15 -0.69 -1.77 -0.21
C ARG A 15 0.52 -1.52 -1.10
N LEU A 16 1.51 -2.41 -1.01
CA LEU A 16 2.68 -2.38 -1.88
C LEU A 16 2.28 -2.87 -3.28
N ILE A 17 2.33 -1.98 -4.27
CA ILE A 17 1.98 -2.29 -5.67
C ILE A 17 3.20 -2.54 -6.56
N GLN A 18 4.38 -2.12 -6.10
CA GLN A 18 5.62 -2.24 -6.85
C GLN A 18 6.76 -2.39 -5.87
N TYR A 19 7.60 -3.39 -6.12
CA TYR A 19 8.85 -3.60 -5.39
C TYR A 19 9.97 -2.79 -6.05
N CYS A 20 10.93 -2.32 -5.26
CA CYS A 20 12.18 -1.82 -5.81
C CYS A 20 12.83 -2.91 -6.67
N HIS A 21 13.34 -2.55 -7.86
CA HIS A 21 13.98 -3.51 -8.76
C HIS A 21 15.17 -4.22 -8.09
N PHE A 22 15.93 -3.50 -7.27
CA PHE A 22 17.06 -4.07 -6.54
C PHE A 22 16.63 -4.98 -5.39
N ALA A 23 15.52 -4.66 -4.70
CA ALA A 23 14.96 -5.53 -3.66
C ALA A 23 14.54 -6.91 -4.15
N ARG A 24 14.26 -7.05 -5.45
CA ARG A 24 13.93 -8.35 -6.06
C ARG A 24 15.17 -9.23 -6.26
N ASN A 25 16.34 -8.62 -6.40
CA ASN A 25 17.59 -9.30 -6.74
C ASN A 25 18.53 -9.45 -5.55
N ASP A 26 18.38 -8.63 -4.51
CA ASP A 26 19.19 -8.67 -3.30
C ASP A 26 18.29 -8.80 -2.05
N PRO A 27 18.33 -9.95 -1.35
CA PRO A 27 17.56 -10.16 -0.12
C PRO A 27 17.92 -9.19 1.01
N LEU A 28 19.11 -8.59 0.97
CA LEU A 28 19.59 -7.63 1.98
C LEU A 28 19.31 -6.17 1.58
N HIS A 29 18.53 -5.94 0.51
CA HIS A 29 18.27 -4.60 0.01
C HIS A 29 17.41 -3.79 0.99
N GLN A 30 18.04 -2.80 1.60
CA GLN A 30 17.35 -1.80 2.39
C GLN A 30 16.87 -0.67 1.46
N CYS A 31 15.57 -0.66 1.18
CA CYS A 31 14.98 0.35 0.30
C CYS A 31 14.82 1.68 1.07
N PHE A 32 15.87 2.50 1.08
CA PHE A 32 15.88 3.82 1.75
C PHE A 32 15.14 4.93 0.98
N GLY A 33 14.49 4.60 -0.14
CA GLY A 33 13.74 5.57 -0.93
C GLY A 33 12.48 6.07 -0.23
N ALA A 34 12.12 7.34 -0.48
CA ALA A 34 10.87 7.89 0.01
C ALA A 34 9.67 7.07 -0.50
N TRP A 35 8.72 6.82 0.39
CA TRP A 35 7.51 6.08 0.05
C TRP A 35 6.63 6.97 -0.83
N ASN A 36 6.27 6.48 -2.01
CA ASN A 36 5.43 7.21 -2.94
C ASN A 36 4.08 6.50 -3.07
N ILE A 37 3.00 7.23 -2.84
CA ILE A 37 1.63 6.79 -3.17
C ILE A 37 1.43 7.06 -4.66
N LYS A 38 1.14 6.00 -5.41
CA LYS A 38 0.98 6.05 -6.87
C LYS A 38 -0.48 6.10 -7.30
N ARG A 39 -1.37 5.61 -6.45
CA ARG A 39 -2.82 5.62 -6.68
C ARG A 39 -3.55 5.62 -5.34
N GLU A 40 -4.70 6.27 -5.34
CA GLU A 40 -5.62 6.35 -4.21
C GLU A 40 -7.02 6.04 -4.72
N TRP A 41 -7.76 5.21 -4.00
CA TRP A 41 -9.13 4.85 -4.38
C TRP A 41 -9.98 4.45 -3.18
N GLU A 42 -11.29 4.56 -3.36
CA GLU A 42 -12.28 4.29 -2.32
C GLU A 42 -12.88 2.91 -2.47
N GLN A 43 -12.86 2.15 -1.38
CA GLN A 43 -13.55 0.88 -1.25
C GLN A 43 -14.86 1.12 -0.49
N ARG A 44 -16.00 1.01 -1.19
CA ARG A 44 -17.32 1.38 -0.65
C ARG A 44 -18.14 0.21 -0.13
N GLU A 45 -17.84 -1.01 -0.59
CA GLU A 45 -18.69 -2.18 -0.36
C GLU A 45 -18.21 -3.08 0.79
N VAL A 46 -16.96 -2.94 1.22
CA VAL A 46 -16.33 -3.83 2.20
C VAL A 46 -15.61 -3.01 3.26
N GLU A 47 -15.61 -3.53 4.48
CA GLU A 47 -14.81 -3.03 5.61
C GLU A 47 -13.37 -3.55 5.54
N CYS A 48 -12.46 -2.90 6.27
CA CYS A 48 -11.08 -3.37 6.33
C CYS A 48 -10.96 -4.67 7.15
N SER A 49 -9.91 -5.47 6.89
CA SER A 49 -9.68 -6.76 7.56
C SER A 49 -9.28 -6.67 9.05
N GLN A 50 -9.11 -5.46 9.57
CA GLN A 50 -8.66 -5.17 10.94
C GLN A 50 -9.73 -4.40 11.74
N CYS A 51 -10.98 -4.43 11.28
CA CYS A 51 -12.09 -3.77 11.96
C CYS A 51 -12.53 -4.53 13.22
#